data_AF-A0A1W9RGW3-F1
#
_entry.id   AF-A0A1W9RGW3-F1
#
_cell.length_a   1.000
_cell.length_b   1.000
_cell.length_c   1.000
_cell.angle_alpha   90.00
_cell.angle_beta   90.00
_cell.angle_gamma   90.00
#
_symmetry.space_group_name_H-M   'P 1'
#
loop_
_entity.id
_entity.type
_entity.pdbx_description
1 polymer ?
#
loop_
_entity_poly.entity_id
_entity_poly.type
_entity_poly.pdbx_seq_one_letter_code
_entity_poly.pdbx_strand_id
1 'polypeptide(L)'
;MKGALKMENQLSPKEKLFLDNFLENANEQGYPSGFSSFYAVLISILGLILIVAVVIITLRNMSDRVVFWVFVPGVISGIGIFLFGLFLLNYLQKRKEQEKLAAIIKKLL
;
A
#
# COMPACT_ATOMS: atom_id res chain seq x y z
N MET A 1 6.24 -34.24 -11.67
CA MET A 1 6.44 -34.47 -10.22
C MET A 1 7.85 -34.99 -9.84
N LYS A 2 8.91 -34.86 -10.68
CA LYS A 2 10.30 -35.23 -10.30
C LYS A 2 11.21 -34.03 -9.96
N GLY A 3 10.76 -32.79 -10.20
CA GLY A 3 11.52 -31.56 -9.89
C GLY A 3 11.39 -31.11 -8.44
N ALA A 4 10.17 -31.16 -7.89
CA ALA A 4 9.80 -30.87 -6.50
C ALA A 4 10.78 -31.45 -5.46
N LEU A 5 10.99 -32.77 -5.54
CA LEU A 5 11.83 -33.52 -4.61
C LEU A 5 13.33 -33.23 -4.73
N LYS A 6 13.79 -32.57 -5.81
CA LYS A 6 15.22 -32.29 -6.03
C LYS A 6 15.66 -30.97 -5.38
N MET A 7 14.76 -30.00 -5.25
CA MET A 7 15.06 -28.73 -4.55
C MET A 7 14.96 -28.87 -3.03
N GLU A 8 14.02 -29.67 -2.53
CA GLU A 8 13.85 -29.88 -1.08
C GLU A 8 15.10 -30.44 -0.39
N ASN A 9 15.90 -31.24 -1.11
CA ASN A 9 17.17 -31.80 -0.63
C ASN A 9 18.37 -30.84 -0.70
N GLN A 10 18.22 -29.63 -1.28
CA GLN A 10 19.30 -28.63 -1.37
C GLN A 10 19.13 -27.45 -0.42
N LEU A 11 17.98 -27.34 0.27
CA LEU A 11 17.68 -26.25 1.18
C LEU A 11 18.19 -26.55 2.60
N SER A 12 18.91 -25.59 3.18
CA SER A 12 19.27 -25.61 4.59
C SER A 12 18.01 -25.53 5.47
N PRO A 13 17.99 -26.15 6.67
CA PRO A 13 16.86 -26.06 7.60
C PRO A 13 16.41 -24.61 7.90
N LYS A 14 17.34 -23.65 7.87
CA LYS A 14 17.03 -22.22 8.04
C LYS A 14 16.27 -21.63 6.85
N GLU A 15 16.61 -22.05 5.63
CA GLU A 15 15.97 -21.59 4.41
C GLU A 15 14.57 -22.18 4.28
N LYS A 16 14.39 -23.45 4.69
CA LYS A 16 13.07 -24.10 4.76
C LYS A 16 12.14 -23.38 5.72
N LEU A 17 12.63 -23.04 6.92
CA LEU A 17 11.85 -22.30 7.92
C LEU A 17 11.53 -20.87 7.47
N PHE A 18 12.43 -20.21 6.74
CA PHE A 18 12.14 -18.91 6.10
C PHE A 18 11.06 -19.03 5.01
N LEU A 19 11.13 -20.06 4.17
CA LEU A 19 10.16 -20.34 3.13
C LEU A 19 8.78 -20.64 3.71
N ASP A 20 8.69 -21.48 4.73
CA ASP A 20 7.44 -21.82 5.38
C ASP A 20 6.80 -20.57 6.00
N ASN A 21 7.57 -19.76 6.73
CA ASN A 21 7.10 -18.47 7.24
C ASN A 21 6.66 -17.50 6.13
N PHE A 22 7.37 -17.46 5.00
CA PHE A 22 7.00 -16.60 3.87
C PHE A 22 5.69 -17.05 3.21
N LEU A 23 5.53 -18.37 3.02
CA LEU A 23 4.35 -18.97 2.42
C LEU A 23 3.14 -18.88 3.35
N GLU A 24 3.32 -19.07 4.65
CA GLU A 24 2.28 -18.91 5.68
C GLU A 24 1.79 -17.46 5.74
N ASN A 25 2.70 -16.49 5.84
CA ASN A 25 2.35 -15.06 5.78
C ASN A 25 1.65 -14.66 4.49
N ALA A 26 2.00 -15.27 3.35
CA ALA A 26 1.34 -15.03 2.07
C ALA A 26 -0.04 -15.70 1.96
N ASN A 27 -0.32 -16.76 2.74
CA ASN A 27 -1.55 -17.54 2.66
C ASN A 27 -2.62 -17.06 3.65
N GLU A 28 -2.23 -16.58 4.84
CA GLU A 28 -3.18 -16.07 5.85
C GLU A 28 -3.75 -14.69 5.52
N GLN A 29 -3.09 -13.91 4.68
CA GLN A 29 -3.48 -12.53 4.37
C GLN A 29 -4.37 -12.44 3.12
N GLY A 30 -5.34 -13.35 3.02
CA GLY A 30 -6.36 -13.35 1.97
C GLY A 30 -7.11 -12.01 1.92
N TYR A 31 -6.91 -11.25 0.85
CA TYR A 31 -7.52 -9.94 0.66
C TYR A 31 -9.05 -10.04 0.65
N PRO A 32 -9.77 -9.12 1.32
CA PRO A 32 -11.09 -8.74 0.84
C PRO A 32 -10.90 -8.12 -0.54
N SER A 33 -11.37 -8.81 -1.58
CA SER A 33 -11.18 -8.56 -3.02
C SER A 33 -11.60 -7.16 -3.51
N GLY A 34 -12.12 -6.29 -2.64
CA GLY A 34 -12.63 -4.97 -3.00
C GLY A 34 -11.60 -3.84 -3.01
N PHE A 35 -10.51 -3.92 -2.24
CA PHE A 35 -9.58 -2.78 -2.09
C PHE A 35 -8.48 -2.79 -3.16
N SER A 36 -8.85 -2.39 -4.37
CA SER A 36 -7.92 -2.32 -5.50
C SER A 36 -7.03 -1.08 -5.46
N SER A 37 -5.92 -1.12 -6.21
CA SER A 37 -5.01 0.01 -6.42
C SER A 37 -5.73 1.27 -6.92
N PHE A 38 -6.89 1.12 -7.56
CA PHE A 38 -7.74 2.24 -8.00
C PHE A 38 -8.25 3.09 -6.83
N TYR A 39 -8.65 2.49 -5.71
CA TYR A 39 -9.11 3.22 -4.52
C TYR A 39 -7.97 4.01 -3.88
N ALA A 40 -6.75 3.46 -3.86
CA ALA A 40 -5.59 4.16 -3.32
C ALA A 40 -5.20 5.38 -4.18
N VAL A 41 -5.34 5.30 -5.51
CA VAL A 41 -5.22 6.46 -6.40
C VAL A 41 -6.31 7.50 -6.11
N LEU A 42 -7.58 7.08 -5.98
CA LEU A 42 -8.68 8.00 -5.67
C LEU A 42 -8.46 8.75 -4.36
N ILE A 43 -8.04 8.06 -3.30
CA ILE A 43 -7.69 8.67 -2.01
C ILE A 43 -6.59 9.72 -2.19
N SER A 44 -5.55 9.40 -2.96
CA SER A 44 -4.46 10.35 -3.24
C SER A 44 -4.96 11.61 -3.94
N ILE A 45 -5.81 11.45 -4.97
CA ILE A 45 -6.41 12.56 -5.72
C ILE A 45 -7.30 13.42 -4.81
N LEU A 46 -8.08 12.81 -3.92
CA LEU A 46 -8.92 13.53 -2.96
C LEU A 46 -8.09 14.40 -2.01
N GLY A 47 -6.94 13.92 -1.54
CA GLY A 47 -6.00 14.73 -0.75
C GLY A 47 -5.52 15.96 -1.51
N LEU A 48 -5.20 15.81 -2.80
CA LEU A 48 -4.75 16.91 -3.65
C LEU A 48 -5.86 17.91 -3.94
N ILE A 49 -7.09 17.44 -4.21
CA ILE A 49 -8.28 18.28 -4.37
C ILE A 49 -8.55 19.09 -3.10
N LEU A 50 -8.41 18.48 -1.93
CA LEU A 50 -8.60 19.17 -0.64
C LEU A 50 -7.62 20.34 -0.49
N ILE A 51 -6.34 20.13 -0.82
CA ILE A 51 -5.31 21.18 -0.79
C ILE A 51 -5.72 22.34 -1.71
N VAL A 52 -6.08 22.04 -2.96
CA VAL A 52 -6.48 23.06 -3.95
C VAL A 52 -7.72 23.83 -3.47
N ALA A 53 -8.72 23.14 -2.94
CA ALA A 53 -9.94 23.77 -2.42
C ALA A 53 -9.63 24.72 -1.27
N VAL A 54 -8.80 24.31 -0.32
CA VAL A 54 -8.39 25.12 0.83
C VAL A 54 -7.59 26.36 0.38
N VAL A 55 -6.72 26.21 -0.62
CA VAL A 55 -5.99 27.35 -1.22
C VAL A 55 -6.98 28.35 -1.83
N ILE A 56 -7.94 27.90 -2.64
CA ILE A 56 -8.94 28.77 -3.27
C ILE A 56 -9.78 29.51 -2.21
N ILE A 57 -10.23 28.81 -1.16
CA ILE A 57 -11.01 29.42 -0.07
C ILE A 57 -10.20 30.50 0.64
N THR A 58 -8.92 30.22 0.91
CA THR A 58 -8.02 31.15 1.60
C THR A 58 -7.71 32.37 0.75
N LEU A 59 -7.51 32.20 -0.56
CA LEU A 59 -7.29 33.32 -1.50
C LEU A 59 -8.54 34.21 -1.62
N ARG A 60 -9.74 33.62 -1.55
CA ARG A 60 -11.00 34.38 -1.64
C ARG A 60 -11.31 35.19 -0.39
N ASN A 61 -10.88 34.71 0.78
CA ASN A 61 -11.07 35.38 2.07
C ASN A 61 -9.75 35.44 2.84
N MET A 62 -8.85 36.33 2.41
CA MET A 62 -7.60 36.59 3.13
C MET A 62 -7.88 37.31 4.45
N SER A 63 -7.99 36.51 5.51
CA SER A 63 -8.04 36.95 6.90
C SER A 63 -7.14 36.02 7.71
N ASP A 64 -6.43 36.56 8.71
CA ASP A 64 -5.58 35.78 9.61
C ASP A 64 -6.34 34.62 10.25
N ARG A 65 -7.64 34.81 10.53
CA ARG A 65 -8.52 33.76 11.04
C ARG A 65 -8.68 32.62 10.03
N VAL A 66 -8.86 32.92 8.75
CA VAL A 66 -9.03 31.90 7.69
C VAL A 66 -7.71 31.16 7.47
N VAL A 67 -6.58 31.84 7.53
CA VAL A 67 -5.26 31.19 7.39
C VAL A 67 -5.03 30.19 8.53
N PHE A 68 -5.23 30.60 9.78
CA PHE A 68 -4.97 29.70 10.91
C PHE A 68 -6.00 28.57 11.05
N TRP A 69 -7.27 28.83 10.80
CA TRP A 69 -8.35 27.86 11.07
C TRP A 69 -8.77 27.03 9.87
N VAL A 70 -8.45 27.46 8.65
CA VAL A 70 -8.85 26.77 7.42
C VAL A 70 -7.62 26.34 6.63
N PHE A 71 -6.69 27.25 6.36
CA PHE A 71 -5.53 26.96 5.52
C PHE A 71 -4.61 25.91 6.14
N VAL A 72 -4.07 26.19 7.34
CA VAL A 72 -3.12 25.31 8.01
C VAL A 72 -3.68 23.89 8.24
N PRO A 73 -4.83 23.71 8.92
CA PRO A 73 -5.37 22.36 9.14
C PRO A 73 -5.82 21.70 7.84
N GLY A 74 -6.33 22.46 6.86
CA GLY A 74 -6.74 21.94 5.57
C GLY A 74 -5.58 21.41 4.74
N VAL A 75 -4.45 22.14 4.70
CA VAL A 75 -3.22 21.70 4.03
C VAL A 75 -2.62 20.50 4.73
N ILE A 76 -2.52 20.51 6.06
CA ILE A 76 -2.01 19.36 6.84
C ILE A 76 -2.85 18.10 6.57
N SER A 77 -4.18 18.23 6.62
CA SER A 77 -5.10 17.12 6.35
C SER A 77 -4.99 16.62 4.90
N GLY A 78 -4.89 17.53 3.94
CA GLY A 78 -4.74 17.19 2.53
C GLY A 78 -3.44 16.46 2.22
N ILE A 79 -2.32 16.92 2.79
CA ILE A 79 -1.03 16.23 2.72
C ILE A 79 -1.13 14.85 3.36
N GLY A 80 -1.75 14.76 4.55
CA GLY A 80 -1.95 13.48 5.24
C GLY A 80 -2.71 12.46 4.40
N ILE A 81 -3.82 12.87 3.79
CA ILE A 81 -4.63 12.01 2.92
C ILE A 81 -3.84 11.60 1.67
N PHE A 82 -3.11 12.54 1.05
CA PHE A 82 -2.29 12.27 -0.12
C PHE A 82 -1.20 11.22 0.19
N LEU A 83 -0.45 11.43 1.28
CA LEU A 83 0.60 10.50 1.70
C LEU A 83 0.03 9.14 2.08
N PHE A 84 -1.14 9.10 2.72
CA PHE A 84 -1.82 7.84 3.05
C PHE A 84 -2.21 7.06 1.78
N GLY A 85 -2.72 7.75 0.75
CA GLY A 85 -3.01 7.12 -0.54
C GLY A 85 -1.76 6.56 -1.24
N LEU A 86 -0.64 7.29 -1.21
CA LEU A 86 0.65 6.80 -1.72
C LEU A 86 1.17 5.60 -0.92
N PHE A 87 1.05 5.64 0.40
CA PHE A 87 1.42 4.52 1.26
C PHE A 87 0.63 3.26 0.90
N LEU A 88 -0.68 3.38 0.73
CA LEU A 88 -1.55 2.27 0.31
C LEU A 88 -1.15 1.73 -1.06
N LEU A 89 -0.80 2.60 -2.02
CA LEU A 89 -0.33 2.17 -3.33
C LEU A 89 0.94 1.32 -3.23
N ASN A 90 1.94 1.81 -2.50
CA ASN A 90 3.20 1.10 -2.30
C ASN A 90 2.99 -0.23 -1.57
N TYR A 91 2.11 -0.24 -0.56
CA TYR A 91 1.75 -1.45 0.16
C TYR A 91 1.10 -2.48 -0.77
N LEU A 92 0.10 -2.07 -1.56
CA LEU A 92 -0.60 -2.94 -2.52
C LEU A 92 0.34 -3.50 -3.59
N GLN A 93 1.29 -2.70 -4.09
CA GLN A 93 2.29 -3.16 -5.06
C GLN A 93 3.22 -4.21 -4.47
N LYS A 94 3.84 -3.94 -3.31
CA LYS A 94 4.73 -4.89 -2.63
C LYS A 94 4.02 -6.21 -2.31
N ARG A 95 2.74 -6.15 -1.94
CA ARG A 95 1.94 -7.36 -1.68
C ARG A 95 1.65 -8.16 -2.95
N LYS A 96 1.26 -7.51 -4.05
CA LYS A 96 1.09 -8.20 -5.35
C LYS A 96 2.37 -8.88 -5.81
N GLU A 97 3.54 -8.29 -5.54
CA GLU A 97 4.83 -8.92 -5.82
C GLU A 97 5.08 -10.13 -4.92
N GLN A 98 4.82 -10.03 -3.62
CA GLN A 98 4.93 -11.15 -2.68
C GLN A 98 4.02 -12.32 -3.05
N GLU A 99 2.76 -12.07 -3.42
CA GLU A 99 1.83 -13.12 -3.87
C GLU A 99 2.32 -13.82 -5.14
N LYS A 100 2.82 -13.06 -6.13
CA LYS A 100 3.41 -13.64 -7.35
C LYS A 100 4.62 -14.49 -7.02
N LEU A 101 5.50 -14.02 -6.15
CA LEU A 101 6.68 -14.77 -5.71
C LEU A 101 6.27 -16.05 -4.96
N ALA A 102 5.32 -15.97 -4.03
CA ALA A 102 4.78 -17.13 -3.33
C ALA A 102 4.15 -18.14 -4.29
N ALA A 103 3.42 -17.68 -5.30
CA ALA A 103 2.82 -18.55 -6.32
C ALA A 103 3.85 -19.24 -7.21
N ILE A 104 4.96 -18.55 -7.56
CA ILE A 104 6.07 -19.15 -8.32
C ILE A 104 6.80 -20.18 -7.46
N ILE A 105 7.09 -19.84 -6.20
CA ILE A 105 7.72 -20.75 -5.24
C ILE A 105 6.87 -22.01 -5.04
N LYS A 106 5.55 -21.86 -4.80
CA LYS A 106 4.61 -22.99 -4.70
C LYS A 106 4.52 -23.87 -5.95
N LYS A 107 4.89 -23.37 -7.13
CA LYS A 107 4.92 -24.14 -8.39
C LYS A 107 6.26 -24.81 -8.65
N LEU A 108 7.34 -24.29 -8.08
CA LEU A 108 8.70 -24.80 -8.23
C LEU A 108 9.02 -25.89 -7.21
N LEU A 109 8.50 -25.73 -5.98
CA LEU A 109 8.29 -26.82 -5.02
C LEU A 109 7.23 -27.79 -5.56
#